data_AF-X1MEQ6-F1
#
_entry.id   AF-X1MEQ6-F1
#
_cell.length_a   1.000
_cell.length_b   1.000
_cell.length_c   1.000
_cell.angle_alpha   90.00
_cell.angle_beta   90.00
_cell.angle_gamma   90.00
#
_symmetry.space_group_name_H-M   'P 1'
#
loop_
_entity.id
_entity.type
_entity.pdbx_description
1 polymer ?
#
loop_
_entity_poly.entity_id
_entity_poly.type
_entity_poly.pdbx_seq_one_letter_code
_entity_poly.pdbx_strand_id
1 'polypeptide(L)'
;SITAILFNIPGTPMAAATALDGHPMKLQGKGLRALEMALFASVIGGTFSNFLLLFTAPPLARIALKFGPAEVAALIFFSLTVVASLMGDTPLEIWKGLVSLGGGLSLAMIGLDMMTTTRRYGFGIVGLDSGINFVTAIVGLLALSEVLVQTEKIVNLKLYNFKDEIRSSEKLTWRSRINDIRICAIDILRSSLVGSFIGALPGLGATTASFMSYGEAKRASKHPETFGKGEIRGVAAPEAGNNAVCAASLIPLVTLGIPGSIVAAALFGAFMIQGMMPGPM
;
A
#
# COMPACT_ATOMS: atom_id res chain seq x y z
N SER A 1 5.07 -4.99 11.32
CA SER A 1 4.57 -4.47 12.61
C SER A 1 5.25 -5.08 13.84
N ILE A 2 5.57 -6.39 13.83
CA ILE A 2 6.24 -7.05 14.98
C ILE A 2 7.57 -6.36 15.34
N THR A 3 8.47 -6.17 14.37
CA THR A 3 9.77 -5.50 14.60
C THR A 3 9.61 -4.03 15.00
N ALA A 4 8.59 -3.36 14.46
CA ALA A 4 8.24 -1.98 14.79
C ALA A 4 7.81 -1.85 16.26
N ILE A 5 6.93 -2.73 16.73
CA ILE A 5 6.41 -2.73 18.11
C ILE A 5 7.49 -3.13 19.11
N LEU A 6 8.26 -4.18 18.83
CA LEU A 6 9.19 -4.74 19.82
C LEU A 6 10.53 -3.99 19.90
N PHE A 7 11.00 -3.47 18.77
CA PHE A 7 12.37 -2.95 18.62
C PHE A 7 12.44 -1.52 18.11
N ASN A 8 11.31 -0.88 17.81
CA ASN A 8 11.26 0.44 17.18
C ASN A 8 11.99 0.51 15.83
N ILE A 9 12.15 -0.63 15.14
CA ILE A 9 12.81 -0.74 13.84
C ILE A 9 11.75 -1.25 12.85
N PRO A 10 10.96 -0.34 12.23
CA PRO A 10 9.95 -0.74 11.26
C PRO A 10 10.60 -1.33 10.02
N GLY A 11 10.27 -2.59 9.71
CA GLY A 11 10.80 -3.28 8.51
C GLY A 11 10.19 -2.81 7.19
N THR A 12 9.08 -2.06 7.27
CA THR A 12 8.38 -1.44 6.14
C THR A 12 7.96 -0.02 6.51
N PRO A 13 7.86 0.93 5.56
CA PRO A 13 7.47 2.31 5.84
C PRO A 13 6.09 2.42 6.50
N MET A 14 5.15 1.57 6.08
CA MET A 14 3.78 1.49 6.59
C MET A 14 3.72 1.11 8.08
N ALA A 15 4.69 0.32 8.57
CA ALA A 15 4.76 -0.07 9.98
C ALA A 15 5.34 1.02 10.89
N ALA A 16 5.86 2.12 10.33
CA ALA A 16 6.41 3.23 11.12
C ALA A 16 5.32 3.95 11.92
N ALA A 17 4.12 4.14 11.37
CA ALA A 17 2.99 4.72 12.09
C ALA A 17 2.60 3.86 13.30
N THR A 18 2.58 2.53 13.15
CA THR A 18 2.33 1.59 14.25
C THR A 18 3.41 1.65 15.33
N ALA A 19 4.67 1.92 14.95
CA ALA A 19 5.78 2.03 15.90
C ALA A 19 5.58 3.19 16.89
N LEU A 20 4.94 4.28 16.45
CA LEU A 20 4.73 5.51 17.24
C LEU A 20 4.07 5.23 18.59
N ASP A 21 3.11 4.31 18.64
CA ASP A 21 2.45 3.90 19.88
C ASP A 21 2.79 2.47 20.31
N GLY A 22 3.07 1.58 19.35
CA GLY A 22 3.41 0.19 19.63
C GLY A 22 4.67 0.02 20.48
N HIS A 23 5.73 0.77 20.16
CA HIS A 23 6.98 0.68 20.92
C HIS A 23 6.85 1.28 22.33
N PRO A 24 6.24 2.47 22.54
CA PRO A 24 5.92 2.95 23.88
C PRO A 24 5.06 1.97 24.70
N MET A 25 4.08 1.28 24.10
CA MET A 25 3.32 0.22 24.79
C MET A 25 4.23 -0.91 25.25
N LYS A 26 5.21 -1.33 24.43
CA LYS A 26 6.21 -2.32 24.81
C LYS A 26 7.07 -1.85 25.99
N LEU A 27 7.52 -0.59 25.98
CA LEU A 27 8.29 -0.02 27.08
C LEU A 27 7.50 0.04 28.41
N GLN A 28 6.17 0.11 28.33
CA GLN A 28 5.26 0.03 29.48
C GLN A 28 4.94 -1.40 29.93
N GLY A 29 5.58 -2.43 29.37
CA GLY A 29 5.28 -3.83 29.66
C GLY A 29 4.03 -4.39 28.98
N LYS A 30 3.38 -3.60 28.10
CA LYS A 30 2.15 -3.95 27.35
C LYS A 30 2.44 -4.39 25.91
N GLY A 31 3.64 -4.89 25.63
CA GLY A 31 4.07 -5.26 24.28
C GLY A 31 3.22 -6.36 23.65
N LEU A 32 2.81 -7.37 24.44
CA LEU A 32 1.93 -8.44 23.97
C LEU A 32 0.56 -7.90 23.54
N ARG A 33 0.00 -6.96 24.33
CA ARG A 33 -1.28 -6.31 24.03
C ARG A 33 -1.22 -5.51 22.73
N ALA A 34 -0.12 -4.80 22.49
CA ALA A 34 0.10 -4.09 21.23
C ALA A 34 0.19 -5.05 20.03
N LEU A 35 0.91 -6.17 20.18
CA LEU A 35 1.02 -7.19 19.12
C LEU A 35 -0.34 -7.84 18.80
N GLU A 36 -1.13 -8.18 19.82
CA GLU A 36 -2.46 -8.74 19.63
C GLU A 36 -3.40 -7.75 18.95
N MET A 37 -3.40 -6.49 19.38
CA MET A 37 -4.20 -5.46 18.74
C MET A 37 -3.80 -5.26 17.28
N ALA A 38 -2.50 -5.22 16.98
CA ALA A 38 -2.01 -5.12 15.60
C ALA A 38 -2.48 -6.29 14.73
N LEU A 39 -2.47 -7.52 15.26
CA LEU A 39 -2.97 -8.71 14.58
C LEU A 39 -4.48 -8.59 14.30
N PHE A 40 -5.29 -8.31 15.32
CA PHE A 40 -6.74 -8.21 15.17
C PHE A 40 -7.14 -7.09 14.23
N ALA A 41 -6.53 -5.91 14.35
CA ALA A 41 -6.78 -4.79 13.45
C ALA A 41 -6.41 -5.12 12.01
N SER A 42 -5.27 -5.79 11.78
CA SER A 42 -4.83 -6.22 10.44
C SER A 42 -5.83 -7.17 9.80
N VAL A 43 -6.28 -8.19 10.55
CA VAL A 43 -7.25 -9.17 10.05
C VAL A 43 -8.59 -8.49 9.74
N ILE A 44 -9.11 -7.67 10.65
CA ILE A 44 -10.40 -6.98 10.45
C ILE A 44 -10.33 -6.03 9.25
N GLY A 45 -9.26 -5.24 9.12
CA GLY A 45 -9.06 -4.33 7.99
C GLY A 45 -8.93 -5.06 6.66
N GLY A 46 -8.10 -6.11 6.62
CA GLY A 46 -7.94 -6.96 5.45
C GLY A 46 -9.26 -7.61 5.03
N THR A 47 -9.95 -8.26 5.97
CA THR A 47 -11.25 -8.91 5.70
C THR A 47 -12.30 -7.90 5.22
N PHE A 48 -12.37 -6.71 5.82
CA PHE A 48 -13.29 -5.66 5.38
C PHE A 48 -13.04 -5.28 3.91
N SER A 49 -11.78 -5.00 3.54
CA SER A 49 -11.43 -4.68 2.15
C SER A 49 -11.68 -5.83 1.18
N ASN A 50 -11.59 -7.07 1.65
CA ASN A 50 -11.87 -8.25 0.83
C ASN A 50 -13.35 -8.35 0.47
N PHE A 51 -14.24 -8.05 1.44
CA PHE A 51 -15.67 -7.90 1.15
C PHE A 51 -15.94 -6.74 0.21
N LEU A 52 -15.26 -5.61 0.41
CA LEU A 52 -15.39 -4.47 -0.49
C LEU A 52 -14.98 -4.86 -1.92
N LEU A 53 -13.86 -5.54 -2.11
CA LEU A 53 -13.44 -6.07 -3.41
C LEU A 53 -14.53 -6.98 -4.01
N LEU A 54 -15.02 -7.95 -3.25
CA LEU A 54 -16.01 -8.93 -3.70
C LEU A 54 -17.31 -8.27 -4.18
N PHE A 55 -17.80 -7.27 -3.48
CA PHE A 55 -19.07 -6.62 -3.79
C PHE A 55 -18.95 -5.45 -4.78
N THR A 56 -17.81 -4.75 -4.78
CA THR A 56 -17.64 -3.52 -5.57
C THR A 56 -17.00 -3.79 -6.93
N ALA A 57 -16.16 -4.82 -7.08
CA ALA A 57 -15.52 -5.11 -8.36
C ALA A 57 -16.53 -5.50 -9.47
N PRO A 58 -17.52 -6.41 -9.25
CA PRO A 58 -18.47 -6.77 -10.29
C PRO A 58 -19.29 -5.60 -10.86
N PRO A 59 -19.92 -4.72 -10.05
CA PRO A 59 -20.66 -3.59 -10.60
C PRO A 59 -19.74 -2.58 -11.28
N LEU A 60 -18.54 -2.34 -10.75
CA LEU A 60 -17.58 -1.41 -11.35
C LEU A 60 -17.08 -1.91 -12.71
N ALA A 61 -16.82 -3.22 -12.86
CA ALA A 61 -16.48 -3.82 -14.15
C ALA A 61 -17.58 -3.62 -15.20
N ARG A 62 -18.86 -3.75 -14.82
CA ARG A 62 -19.99 -3.50 -15.74
C ARG A 62 -20.08 -2.04 -16.19
N ILE A 63 -19.66 -1.10 -15.35
CA ILE A 63 -19.56 0.31 -15.71
C ILE A 63 -18.38 0.53 -16.64
N ALA A 64 -17.23 -0.08 -16.34
CA ALA A 64 -16.02 0.01 -17.13
C ALA A 64 -16.21 -0.46 -18.58
N LEU A 65 -17.01 -1.51 -18.79
CA LEU A 65 -17.36 -2.01 -20.14
C LEU A 65 -18.18 -1.00 -20.98
N LYS A 66 -18.75 0.04 -20.37
CA LYS A 66 -19.48 1.10 -21.07
C LYS A 66 -18.62 2.33 -21.38
N PHE A 67 -17.36 2.35 -20.94
CA PHE A 67 -16.47 3.47 -21.19
C PHE A 67 -16.08 3.54 -22.66
N GLY A 68 -16.22 4.73 -23.24
CA GLY A 68 -15.70 5.06 -24.54
C GLY A 68 -14.30 5.68 -24.45
N PRO A 69 -13.76 6.14 -25.60
CA PRO A 69 -12.44 6.77 -25.65
C PRO A 69 -12.29 7.98 -24.71
N ALA A 70 -13.36 8.77 -24.54
CA ALA A 70 -13.33 9.96 -23.70
C ALA A 70 -13.23 9.62 -22.21
N GLU A 71 -13.98 8.63 -21.74
CA GLU A 71 -13.95 8.17 -20.35
C GLU A 71 -12.62 7.50 -20.01
N VAL A 72 -12.08 6.68 -20.92
CA VAL A 72 -10.74 6.08 -20.76
C VAL A 72 -9.66 7.16 -20.70
N ALA A 73 -9.72 8.18 -21.56
CA ALA A 73 -8.79 9.30 -21.51
C ALA A 73 -8.89 10.05 -20.16
N ALA A 74 -10.11 10.34 -19.69
CA ALA A 74 -10.33 10.99 -18.40
C ALA A 74 -9.77 10.17 -17.23
N LEU A 75 -9.92 8.83 -17.25
CA LEU A 75 -9.36 7.94 -16.24
C LEU A 75 -7.84 7.91 -16.24
N ILE A 76 -7.22 7.93 -17.43
CA ILE A 76 -5.76 8.00 -17.55
C ILE A 76 -5.26 9.34 -16.98
N PHE A 77 -5.89 10.46 -17.35
CA PHE A 77 -5.54 11.77 -16.78
C PHE A 77 -5.74 11.84 -15.27
N PHE A 78 -6.84 11.29 -14.76
CA PHE A 78 -7.10 11.19 -13.33
C PHE A 78 -6.00 10.38 -12.64
N SER A 79 -5.66 9.20 -13.16
CA SER A 79 -4.61 8.33 -12.60
C SER A 79 -3.24 9.02 -12.59
N LEU A 80 -2.88 9.70 -13.68
CA LEU A 80 -1.64 10.48 -13.76
C LEU A 80 -1.64 11.64 -12.75
N THR A 81 -2.78 12.30 -12.56
CA THR A 81 -2.93 13.40 -11.60
C THR A 81 -2.80 12.90 -10.16
N VAL A 82 -3.38 11.74 -9.82
CA VAL A 82 -3.23 11.14 -8.49
C VAL A 82 -1.78 10.76 -8.24
N VAL A 83 -1.10 10.12 -9.21
CA VAL A 83 0.33 9.80 -9.09
C VAL A 83 1.18 11.07 -8.95
N ALA A 84 0.86 12.13 -9.68
CA ALA A 84 1.52 13.42 -9.55
C ALA A 84 1.29 14.07 -8.18
N SER A 85 0.08 13.96 -7.62
CA SER A 85 -0.26 14.49 -6.30
C SER A 85 0.48 13.82 -5.15
N LEU A 86 1.10 12.68 -5.41
CA LEU A 86 1.86 11.89 -4.45
C LEU A 86 3.35 12.14 -4.47
N MET A 87 3.82 12.90 -5.45
CA MET A 87 5.21 13.30 -5.47
C MET A 87 5.43 14.21 -4.25
N GLY A 88 6.44 13.90 -3.44
CA GLY A 88 6.59 14.40 -2.07
C GLY A 88 6.52 15.91 -1.89
N ASP A 89 6.48 16.39 -0.66
CA ASP A 89 6.19 17.80 -0.37
C ASP A 89 7.31 18.76 -0.82
N THR A 90 8.51 18.24 -1.09
CA THR A 90 9.64 19.07 -1.51
C THR A 90 9.67 19.27 -3.04
N PRO A 91 10.01 20.47 -3.54
CA PRO A 91 10.13 20.72 -4.98
C PRO A 91 11.07 19.73 -5.70
N LEU A 92 12.09 19.23 -4.98
CA LEU A 92 13.05 18.25 -5.50
C LEU A 92 12.42 16.86 -5.68
N GLU A 93 11.55 16.43 -4.77
CA GLU A 93 10.83 15.15 -4.87
C GLU A 93 9.77 15.20 -5.96
N ILE A 94 9.06 16.33 -6.08
CA ILE A 94 8.12 16.60 -7.18
C ILE A 94 8.85 16.49 -8.53
N TRP A 95 10.00 17.14 -8.66
CA TRP A 95 10.79 17.08 -9.89
C TRP A 95 11.25 15.66 -10.23
N LYS A 96 11.79 14.92 -9.25
CA LYS A 96 12.21 13.52 -9.45
C LYS A 96 11.04 12.63 -9.86
N GLY A 97 9.89 12.81 -9.22
CA GLY A 97 8.66 12.10 -9.55
C GLY A 97 8.21 12.38 -10.98
N LEU A 98 8.20 13.65 -11.39
CA LEU A 98 7.76 14.05 -12.73
C LEU A 98 8.70 13.52 -13.82
N VAL A 99 10.01 13.57 -13.59
CA VAL A 99 11.02 12.97 -14.48
C VAL A 99 10.84 11.44 -14.55
N SER A 100 10.58 10.77 -13.43
CA SER A 100 10.32 9.33 -13.41
C SER A 100 9.02 8.97 -14.15
N LEU A 101 7.97 9.75 -13.99
CA LEU A 101 6.68 9.54 -14.67
C LEU A 101 6.82 9.78 -16.18
N GLY A 102 7.47 10.87 -16.58
CA GLY A 102 7.78 11.15 -17.99
C GLY A 102 8.69 10.08 -18.61
N GLY A 103 9.70 9.61 -17.87
CA GLY A 103 10.56 8.51 -18.29
C GLY A 103 9.80 7.20 -18.48
N GLY A 104 8.94 6.84 -17.53
CA GLY A 104 8.08 5.65 -17.62
C GLY A 104 7.12 5.72 -18.81
N LEU A 105 6.46 6.87 -19.03
CA LEU A 105 5.61 7.09 -20.20
C LEU A 105 6.39 6.99 -21.50
N SER A 106 7.60 7.54 -21.55
CA SER A 106 8.47 7.47 -22.73
C SER A 106 8.85 6.03 -23.07
N LEU A 107 9.17 5.22 -22.05
CA LEU A 107 9.44 3.79 -22.22
C LEU A 107 8.20 3.01 -22.66
N ALA A 108 7.02 3.34 -22.11
CA ALA A 108 5.75 2.70 -22.48
C ALA A 108 5.30 3.03 -23.91
N MET A 109 5.76 4.14 -24.48
CA MET A 109 5.47 4.52 -25.87
C MET A 109 6.37 3.81 -26.91
N ILE A 110 7.38 3.05 -26.49
CA ILE A 110 8.24 2.27 -27.41
C ILE A 110 7.41 1.15 -28.03
N GLY A 111 7.36 1.10 -29.36
CA GLY A 111 6.69 0.04 -30.12
C GLY A 111 5.82 0.56 -31.26
N LEU A 112 5.03 -0.35 -31.83
CA LEU A 112 4.02 -0.01 -32.84
C LEU A 112 2.73 0.50 -32.16
N ASP A 113 2.20 1.59 -32.68
CA ASP A 113 0.87 2.06 -32.29
C ASP A 113 -0.21 1.10 -32.79
N MET A 114 -1.09 0.62 -31.90
CA MET A 114 -2.12 -0.35 -32.25
C MET A 114 -3.16 0.19 -33.25
N MET A 115 -3.39 1.51 -33.28
CA MET A 115 -4.38 2.11 -34.17
C MET A 115 -3.80 2.49 -35.54
N THR A 116 -2.62 3.12 -35.54
CA THR A 116 -2.03 3.69 -36.77
C THR A 116 -0.90 2.83 -37.36
N THR A 117 -0.46 1.79 -36.66
CA THR A 117 0.70 0.94 -37.03
C THR A 117 1.99 1.75 -37.25
N THR A 118 2.03 2.97 -36.72
CA THR A 118 3.22 3.83 -36.79
C THR A 118 4.23 3.41 -35.73
N ARG A 119 5.52 3.38 -36.09
CA ARG A 119 6.61 3.11 -35.14
C ARG A 119 6.84 4.32 -34.25
N ARG A 120 6.80 4.12 -32.93
CA ARG A 120 7.15 5.11 -31.90
C ARG A 120 8.40 4.65 -31.17
N TYR A 121 9.43 5.49 -31.13
CA TYR A 121 10.71 5.21 -30.44
C TYR A 121 11.37 3.86 -30.81
N GLY A 122 11.18 3.37 -32.04
CA GLY A 122 11.76 2.10 -32.49
C GLY A 122 13.25 2.18 -32.88
N PHE A 123 13.79 3.38 -33.09
CA PHE A 123 15.21 3.65 -33.42
C PHE A 123 15.83 2.75 -34.52
N GLY A 124 15.01 2.19 -35.43
CA GLY A 124 15.44 1.26 -36.48
C GLY A 124 15.70 -0.18 -36.01
N ILE A 125 15.49 -0.49 -34.73
CA ILE A 125 15.65 -1.83 -34.15
C ILE A 125 14.34 -2.59 -34.24
N VAL A 126 14.29 -3.64 -35.06
CA VAL A 126 13.08 -4.47 -35.27
C VAL A 126 12.58 -5.09 -33.96
N GLY A 127 13.49 -5.45 -33.05
CA GLY A 127 13.12 -5.99 -31.73
C GLY A 127 12.33 -5.02 -30.84
N LEU A 128 12.35 -3.72 -31.12
CA LEU A 128 11.58 -2.72 -30.39
C LEU A 128 10.16 -2.53 -30.94
N ASP A 129 9.82 -3.13 -32.09
CA ASP A 129 8.46 -3.02 -32.66
C ASP A 129 7.41 -3.66 -31.75
N SER A 130 7.79 -4.72 -31.03
CA SER A 130 6.99 -5.40 -30.00
C SER A 130 6.82 -4.57 -28.72
N GLY A 131 7.51 -3.43 -28.62
CA GLY A 131 7.62 -2.62 -27.42
C GLY A 131 8.43 -3.28 -26.30
N ILE A 132 8.50 -2.60 -25.17
CA ILE A 132 9.09 -3.18 -23.96
C ILE A 132 8.06 -4.12 -23.32
N ASN A 133 8.44 -5.39 -23.13
CA ASN A 133 7.59 -6.33 -22.42
C ASN A 133 7.36 -5.84 -20.98
N PHE A 134 6.12 -5.48 -20.68
CA PHE A 134 5.72 -4.91 -19.40
C PHE A 134 6.11 -5.80 -18.21
N VAL A 135 5.91 -7.12 -18.34
CA VAL A 135 6.28 -8.09 -17.30
C VAL A 135 7.78 -8.06 -17.05
N THR A 136 8.59 -8.13 -18.11
CA THR A 136 10.05 -8.11 -18.00
C THR A 136 10.53 -6.81 -17.34
N ALA A 137 9.93 -5.67 -17.70
CA ALA A 137 10.27 -4.38 -17.12
C ALA A 137 9.97 -4.31 -15.62
N ILE A 138 8.77 -4.73 -15.19
CA ILE A 138 8.40 -4.75 -13.77
C ILE A 138 9.27 -5.71 -12.97
N VAL A 139 9.46 -6.94 -13.46
CA VAL A 139 10.30 -7.94 -12.76
C VAL A 139 11.73 -7.44 -12.64
N GLY A 140 12.30 -6.87 -13.70
CA GLY A 140 13.64 -6.29 -13.68
C GLY A 140 13.77 -5.13 -12.69
N LEU A 141 12.83 -4.17 -12.74
CA LEU A 141 12.83 -3.00 -11.85
C LEU A 141 12.66 -3.38 -10.37
N LEU A 142 11.75 -4.31 -10.06
CA LEU A 142 11.52 -4.75 -8.69
C LEU A 142 12.64 -5.64 -8.15
N ALA A 143 13.18 -6.55 -8.96
CA ALA A 143 14.31 -7.37 -8.54
C ALA A 143 15.56 -6.53 -8.29
N LEU A 144 15.87 -5.59 -9.18
CA LEU A 144 17.01 -4.68 -9.01
C LEU A 144 16.83 -3.77 -7.80
N SER A 145 15.64 -3.19 -7.60
CA SER A 145 15.41 -2.32 -6.45
C SER A 145 15.53 -3.07 -5.13
N GLU A 146 14.99 -4.29 -5.05
CA GLU A 146 15.07 -5.12 -3.85
C GLU A 146 16.52 -5.53 -3.55
N VAL A 147 17.31 -5.90 -4.56
CA VAL A 147 18.75 -6.21 -4.39
C VAL A 147 19.52 -5.00 -3.83
N LEU A 148 19.26 -3.80 -4.35
CA LEU A 148 19.90 -2.57 -3.88
C LEU A 148 19.52 -2.27 -2.42
N VAL A 149 18.23 -2.37 -2.08
CA VAL A 149 17.74 -2.15 -0.71
C VAL A 149 18.30 -3.19 0.27
N GLN A 150 18.38 -4.46 -0.13
CA GLN A 150 18.97 -5.51 0.71
C GLN A 150 20.46 -5.28 0.93
N THR A 151 21.19 -4.84 -0.11
CA THR A 151 22.60 -4.49 0.00
C THR A 151 22.79 -3.34 0.99
N GLU A 152 21.97 -2.29 0.93
CA GLU A 152 22.01 -1.18 1.88
C GLU A 152 21.73 -1.63 3.32
N LYS A 153 20.74 -2.50 3.52
CA LYS A 153 20.40 -3.03 4.84
C LYS A 153 21.52 -3.88 5.43
N ILE A 154 22.19 -4.71 4.61
CA ILE A 154 23.33 -5.52 5.03
C ILE A 154 24.51 -4.62 5.44
N VAL A 155 24.74 -3.52 4.72
CA VAL A 155 25.80 -2.55 5.04
C VAL A 155 25.51 -1.76 6.33
N ASN A 156 24.24 -1.48 6.63
CA ASN A 156 23.84 -0.70 7.82
C ASN A 156 23.60 -1.53 9.09
N LEU A 157 23.58 -2.86 9.02
CA LEU A 157 23.35 -3.70 10.20
C LEU A 157 24.65 -3.98 10.99
N LYS A 158 24.91 -3.16 12.00
CA LYS A 158 25.60 -3.63 13.21
C LYS A 158 24.66 -4.61 13.93
N LEU A 159 24.90 -5.90 13.74
CA LEU A 159 24.19 -6.99 14.41
C LEU A 159 24.25 -6.80 15.93
N TYR A 160 23.10 -6.48 16.53
CA TYR A 160 22.94 -6.42 17.98
C TYR A 160 22.62 -7.82 18.53
N ASN A 161 23.35 -8.24 19.56
CA ASN A 161 23.12 -9.52 20.23
C ASN A 161 21.79 -9.53 20.99
N PHE A 162 20.97 -10.53 20.70
CA PHE A 162 19.63 -10.71 21.26
C PHE A 162 19.66 -11.54 22.55
N LYS A 163 19.41 -10.88 23.69
CA LYS A 163 18.90 -11.50 24.92
C LYS A 163 18.02 -10.50 25.67
N ASP A 164 16.85 -10.20 25.12
CA ASP A 164 15.76 -9.64 25.93
C ASP A 164 14.57 -10.60 25.79
N GLU A 165 14.33 -11.37 26.86
CA GLU A 165 13.08 -12.09 27.04
C GLU A 165 11.92 -11.09 26.95
N ILE A 166 10.88 -11.45 26.20
CA ILE A 166 9.58 -10.79 26.24
C ILE A 166 9.03 -10.96 27.66
N ARG A 167 9.43 -10.09 28.60
CA ARG A 167 8.80 -9.99 29.91
C ARG A 167 7.49 -9.21 29.77
N SER A 168 6.50 -9.87 29.18
CA SER A 168 5.11 -9.41 29.28
C SER A 168 4.62 -9.72 30.69
N SER A 169 4.48 -8.71 31.55
CA SER A 169 3.88 -8.91 32.88
C SER A 169 2.35 -9.02 32.82
N GLU A 170 1.75 -8.74 31.65
CA GLU A 170 0.31 -8.68 31.47
C GLU A 170 -0.23 -10.07 31.03
N LYS A 171 -1.00 -10.73 31.91
CA LYS A 171 -1.80 -11.92 31.55
C LYS A 171 -3.06 -11.46 30.82
N LEU A 172 -3.02 -11.47 29.49
CA LEU A 172 -4.18 -11.08 28.67
C LEU A 172 -5.26 -12.17 28.69
N THR A 173 -6.35 -11.88 29.39
CA THR A 173 -7.57 -12.71 29.37
C THR A 173 -8.38 -12.43 28.10
N TRP A 174 -9.11 -13.42 27.58
CA TRP A 174 -10.04 -13.26 26.45
C TRP A 174 -10.99 -12.05 26.58
N ARG A 175 -11.46 -11.76 27.80
CA ARG A 175 -12.29 -10.58 28.08
C ARG A 175 -11.57 -9.25 27.80
N SER A 176 -10.28 -9.15 28.13
CA SER A 176 -9.47 -7.95 27.86
C SER A 176 -9.30 -7.73 26.36
N ARG A 177 -9.07 -8.81 25.60
CA ARG A 177 -8.93 -8.76 24.14
C ARG A 177 -10.19 -8.20 23.47
N ILE A 178 -11.35 -8.73 23.87
CA ILE A 178 -12.65 -8.29 23.33
C ILE A 178 -12.90 -6.82 23.70
N ASN A 179 -12.54 -6.41 24.92
CA ASN A 179 -12.69 -5.03 25.36
C ASN A 179 -11.82 -4.08 24.54
N ASP A 180 -10.57 -4.45 24.27
CA ASP A 180 -9.64 -3.64 23.46
C ASP A 180 -10.15 -3.45 22.03
N ILE A 181 -10.63 -4.54 21.41
CA ILE A 181 -11.25 -4.48 20.09
C ILE A 181 -12.49 -3.60 20.11
N ARG A 182 -13.34 -3.70 21.13
CA ARG A 182 -14.55 -2.85 21.26
C ARG A 182 -14.21 -1.37 21.39
N ILE A 183 -13.20 -1.02 22.20
CA ILE A 183 -12.77 0.37 22.40
C ILE A 183 -12.22 0.97 21.10
N CYS A 184 -11.57 0.14 20.28
CA CYS A 184 -10.97 0.54 19.00
C CYS A 184 -11.90 0.28 17.80
N ALA A 185 -13.10 -0.28 17.98
CA ALA A 185 -13.92 -0.77 16.86
C ALA A 185 -14.26 0.33 15.85
N ILE A 186 -14.55 1.53 16.34
CA ILE A 186 -14.84 2.71 15.49
C ILE A 186 -13.58 3.13 14.73
N ASP A 187 -12.42 3.12 15.38
CA ASP A 187 -11.14 3.48 14.77
C ASP A 187 -10.73 2.46 13.71
N ILE A 188 -10.92 1.16 13.98
CA ILE A 188 -10.70 0.08 13.03
C ILE A 188 -11.62 0.25 11.83
N LEU A 189 -12.94 0.38 12.03
CA LEU A 189 -13.90 0.51 10.93
C LEU A 189 -13.58 1.73 10.04
N ARG A 190 -13.35 2.88 10.67
CA ARG A 190 -12.99 4.12 9.96
C ARG A 190 -11.67 3.99 9.22
N SER A 191 -10.67 3.39 9.85
CA SER A 191 -9.37 3.17 9.22
C SER A 191 -9.47 2.16 8.07
N SER A 192 -10.30 1.13 8.19
CA SER A 192 -10.59 0.20 7.11
C SER A 192 -11.26 0.89 5.91
N LEU A 193 -12.17 1.84 6.15
CA LEU A 193 -12.77 2.66 5.12
C LEU A 193 -11.74 3.58 4.45
N VAL A 194 -10.94 4.29 5.25
CA VAL A 194 -9.87 5.17 4.76
C VAL A 194 -8.85 4.38 3.94
N GLY A 195 -8.36 3.26 4.46
CA GLY A 195 -7.42 2.38 3.78
C GLY A 195 -8.01 1.77 2.52
N SER A 196 -9.28 1.36 2.54
CA SER A 196 -9.94 0.86 1.33
C SER A 196 -10.09 1.93 0.25
N PHE A 197 -10.46 3.15 0.63
CA PHE A 197 -10.56 4.29 -0.29
C PHE A 197 -9.20 4.65 -0.88
N ILE A 198 -8.16 4.73 -0.04
CA ILE A 198 -6.79 4.99 -0.46
C ILE A 198 -6.27 3.88 -1.37
N GLY A 199 -6.58 2.62 -1.06
CA GLY A 199 -6.19 1.48 -1.89
C GLY A 199 -6.83 1.50 -3.27
N ALA A 200 -8.10 1.93 -3.36
CA ALA A 200 -8.80 2.06 -4.64
C ALA A 200 -8.23 3.20 -5.52
N LEU A 201 -7.45 4.12 -4.95
CA LEU A 201 -6.83 5.21 -5.69
C LEU A 201 -5.43 4.78 -6.22
N PRO A 202 -5.12 5.05 -7.49
CA PRO A 202 -3.84 4.67 -8.08
C PRO A 202 -2.63 5.30 -7.38
N GLY A 203 -1.71 4.48 -6.90
CA GLY A 203 -0.38 4.92 -6.46
C GLY A 203 -0.26 5.35 -5.00
N LEU A 204 -1.36 5.54 -4.25
CA LEU A 204 -1.28 6.03 -2.85
C LEU A 204 -0.66 5.00 -1.90
N GLY A 205 -0.96 3.72 -2.11
CA GLY A 205 -0.39 2.60 -1.36
C GLY A 205 -0.69 2.60 0.15
N ALA A 206 -0.11 1.62 0.83
CA ALA A 206 -0.42 1.31 2.23
C ALA A 206 0.29 2.20 3.26
N THR A 207 1.42 2.83 2.91
CA THR A 207 2.10 3.80 3.77
C THR A 207 1.23 5.02 4.03
N THR A 208 0.67 5.61 2.97
CA THR A 208 -0.25 6.76 3.06
C THR A 208 -1.47 6.42 3.89
N ALA A 209 -2.07 5.24 3.67
CA ALA A 209 -3.19 4.76 4.45
C ALA A 209 -2.86 4.65 5.94
N SER A 210 -1.72 4.04 6.27
CA SER A 210 -1.29 3.86 7.66
C SER A 210 -1.15 5.19 8.41
N PHE A 211 -0.44 6.16 7.83
CA PHE A 211 -0.26 7.49 8.44
C PHE A 211 -1.54 8.31 8.48
N MET A 212 -2.37 8.25 7.43
CA MET A 212 -3.66 8.94 7.41
C MET A 212 -4.62 8.36 8.44
N SER A 213 -4.71 7.03 8.57
CA SER A 213 -5.50 6.37 9.60
C SER A 213 -5.02 6.72 11.01
N TYR A 214 -3.70 6.79 11.24
CA TYR A 214 -3.14 7.26 12.51
C TYR A 214 -3.55 8.71 12.82
N GLY A 215 -3.40 9.61 11.85
CA GLY A 215 -3.78 11.02 11.98
C GLY A 215 -5.26 11.21 12.26
N GLU A 216 -6.13 10.49 11.55
CA GLU A 216 -7.57 10.52 11.74
C GLU A 216 -7.99 9.93 13.10
N ALA A 217 -7.36 8.84 13.53
CA ALA A 217 -7.59 8.28 14.87
C ALA A 217 -7.21 9.28 15.97
N LYS A 218 -6.08 9.97 15.82
CA LYS A 218 -5.66 11.03 16.73
C LYS A 218 -6.64 12.21 16.74
N ARG A 219 -7.07 12.68 15.55
CA ARG A 219 -8.00 13.81 15.41
C ARG A 219 -9.37 13.57 16.04
N ALA A 220 -9.91 12.36 15.91
CA ALA A 220 -11.22 12.03 16.47
C ALA A 220 -11.16 11.47 17.90
N SER A 221 -9.95 11.29 18.45
CA SER A 221 -9.81 10.88 19.85
C SER A 221 -10.25 11.99 20.78
N LYS A 222 -10.89 11.61 21.89
CA LYS A 222 -11.13 12.52 23.02
C LYS A 222 -9.84 12.87 23.77
N HIS A 223 -8.81 12.04 23.60
CA HIS A 223 -7.50 12.14 24.23
C HIS A 223 -6.40 12.12 23.16
N PRO A 224 -6.26 13.16 22.32
CA PRO A 224 -5.20 13.22 21.31
C PRO A 224 -3.78 13.26 21.91
N GLU A 225 -3.64 13.63 23.18
CA GLU A 225 -2.40 13.76 23.94
C GLU A 225 -1.75 12.43 24.36
N THR A 226 -2.50 11.32 24.26
CA THR A 226 -2.01 9.97 24.57
C THR A 226 -1.32 9.30 23.38
N PHE A 227 -1.58 9.79 22.16
CA PHE A 227 -0.93 9.32 20.93
C PHE A 227 0.58 9.64 20.94
N GLY A 228 1.39 8.66 20.56
CA GLY A 228 2.85 8.68 20.66
C GLY A 228 3.37 8.29 22.05
N LYS A 229 2.48 7.99 23.01
CA LYS A 229 2.82 7.60 24.39
C LYS A 229 2.32 6.19 24.74
N GLY A 230 1.85 5.43 23.76
CA GLY A 230 1.40 4.05 23.95
C GLY A 230 -0.12 3.90 23.97
N GLU A 231 -0.80 4.68 23.12
CA GLU A 231 -2.24 4.59 22.91
C GLU A 231 -2.59 3.39 22.02
N ILE A 232 -3.49 2.51 22.49
CA ILE A 232 -3.85 1.29 21.76
C ILE A 232 -4.55 1.60 20.42
N ARG A 233 -5.29 2.72 20.35
CA ARG A 233 -5.88 3.22 19.10
C ARG A 233 -4.82 3.62 18.08
N GLY A 234 -3.67 4.12 18.55
CA GLY A 234 -2.50 4.45 17.74
C GLY A 234 -1.81 3.23 17.13
N VAL A 235 -2.13 2.01 17.58
CA VAL A 235 -1.72 0.74 16.95
C VAL A 235 -2.83 0.19 16.06
N ALA A 236 -4.08 0.21 16.54
CA ALA A 236 -5.23 -0.35 15.85
C ALA A 236 -5.53 0.35 14.51
N ALA A 237 -5.53 1.68 14.50
CA ALA A 237 -5.88 2.48 13.33
C ALA A 237 -4.90 2.31 12.16
N PRO A 238 -3.58 2.53 12.32
CA PRO A 238 -2.64 2.36 11.22
C PRO A 238 -2.65 0.93 10.67
N GLU A 239 -2.81 -0.10 11.51
CA GLU A 239 -2.84 -1.48 11.01
C GLU A 239 -4.10 -1.87 10.27
N ALA A 240 -5.26 -1.40 10.72
CA ALA A 240 -6.51 -1.58 9.99
C ALA A 240 -6.44 -0.90 8.61
N GLY A 241 -5.96 0.34 8.55
CA GLY A 241 -5.83 1.10 7.31
C GLY A 241 -4.81 0.49 6.33
N ASN A 242 -3.63 0.14 6.83
CA ASN A 242 -2.58 -0.54 6.07
C ASN A 242 -3.11 -1.82 5.40
N ASN A 243 -3.73 -2.72 6.17
CA ASN A 243 -4.19 -4.00 5.64
C ASN A 243 -5.45 -3.89 4.77
N ALA A 244 -6.26 -2.85 4.97
CA ALA A 244 -7.41 -2.58 4.09
C ALA A 244 -6.99 -2.15 2.68
N VAL A 245 -5.76 -1.66 2.47
CA VAL A 245 -5.25 -1.35 1.12
C VAL A 245 -5.03 -2.61 0.29
N CYS A 246 -4.69 -3.75 0.92
CA CYS A 246 -4.28 -4.97 0.22
C CYS A 246 -5.32 -5.43 -0.82
N ALA A 247 -6.56 -5.69 -0.40
CA ALA A 247 -7.60 -6.12 -1.34
C ALA A 247 -8.20 -4.95 -2.13
N ALA A 248 -8.30 -3.77 -1.51
CA ALA A 248 -8.85 -2.60 -2.19
C ALA A 248 -8.03 -2.13 -3.39
N SER A 249 -6.70 -2.29 -3.35
CA SER A 249 -5.81 -1.98 -4.47
C SER A 249 -5.99 -2.89 -5.69
N LEU A 250 -6.67 -4.03 -5.52
CA LEU A 250 -7.03 -4.92 -6.60
C LEU A 250 -8.35 -4.52 -7.28
N ILE A 251 -9.17 -3.66 -6.66
CA ILE A 251 -10.44 -3.20 -7.25
C ILE A 251 -10.19 -2.53 -8.60
N PRO A 252 -9.41 -1.43 -8.69
CA PRO A 252 -9.15 -0.79 -10.00
C PRO A 252 -8.31 -1.68 -10.91
N LEU A 253 -7.50 -2.59 -10.35
CA LEU A 253 -6.70 -3.51 -11.14
C LEU A 253 -7.57 -4.48 -11.94
N VAL A 254 -8.47 -5.18 -11.24
CA VAL A 254 -9.31 -6.22 -11.85
C VAL A 254 -10.38 -5.60 -12.74
N THR A 255 -10.84 -4.39 -12.40
CA THR A 255 -11.96 -3.75 -13.10
C THR A 255 -11.56 -2.80 -14.23
N LEU A 256 -10.42 -2.11 -14.10
CA LEU A 256 -9.94 -1.09 -15.04
C LEU A 256 -8.56 -1.42 -15.63
N GLY A 257 -7.88 -2.46 -15.14
CA GLY A 257 -6.48 -2.74 -15.53
C GLY A 257 -5.47 -1.78 -14.90
N ILE A 258 -5.88 -0.94 -13.94
CA ILE A 258 -5.04 0.10 -13.34
C ILE A 258 -4.64 -0.31 -11.92
N PRO A 259 -3.35 -0.57 -11.63
CA PRO A 259 -2.92 -0.99 -10.31
C PRO A 259 -3.07 0.14 -9.27
N GLY A 260 -3.71 -0.17 -8.13
CA GLY A 260 -3.84 0.76 -6.99
C GLY A 260 -2.55 0.91 -6.16
N SER A 261 -1.63 -0.04 -6.27
CA SER A 261 -0.37 -0.07 -5.50
C SER A 261 0.76 -0.74 -6.28
N ILE A 262 2.00 -0.56 -5.81
CA ILE A 262 3.18 -1.23 -6.39
C ILE A 262 3.02 -2.76 -6.35
N VAL A 263 2.46 -3.28 -5.26
CA VAL A 263 2.20 -4.73 -5.10
C VAL A 263 1.15 -5.20 -6.11
N ALA A 264 0.09 -4.42 -6.33
CA ALA A 264 -0.93 -4.71 -7.34
C ALA A 264 -0.34 -4.66 -8.76
N ALA A 265 0.59 -3.75 -9.05
CA ALA A 265 1.29 -3.68 -10.34
C ALA A 265 2.17 -4.92 -10.58
N ALA A 266 2.86 -5.41 -9.56
CA ALA A 266 3.60 -6.66 -9.61
C ALA A 266 2.67 -7.85 -9.91
N LEU A 267 1.51 -7.90 -9.24
CA LEU A 267 0.50 -8.93 -9.47
C LEU A 267 -0.10 -8.86 -10.88
N PHE A 268 -0.31 -7.65 -11.43
CA PHE A 268 -0.71 -7.47 -12.83
C PHE A 268 0.27 -8.13 -13.79
N GLY A 269 1.58 -7.88 -13.59
CA GLY A 269 2.63 -8.55 -14.36
C GLY A 269 2.57 -10.07 -14.25
N ALA A 270 2.33 -10.60 -13.04
CA ALA A 270 2.15 -12.03 -12.83
C ALA A 270 0.92 -12.60 -13.56
N PHE A 271 -0.20 -11.88 -13.57
CA PHE A 271 -1.39 -12.27 -14.32
C PHE A 271 -1.12 -12.31 -15.83
N MET A 272 -0.40 -11.32 -16.36
CA MET A 272 -0.02 -11.30 -17.77
C MET A 272 0.87 -12.49 -18.17
N ILE A 273 1.80 -12.93 -17.30
CA ILE A 273 2.59 -14.17 -17.53
C ILE A 273 1.68 -15.38 -17.68
N GLN A 274 0.63 -15.45 -16.87
CA GLN A 274 -0.34 -16.54 -16.87
C GLN A 274 -1.39 -16.41 -17.99
N GLY A 275 -1.26 -15.44 -18.89
CA GLY A 275 -2.21 -15.20 -19.98
C GLY A 275 -3.53 -14.56 -19.53
N MET A 276 -3.59 -14.02 -18.32
CA MET A 276 -4.75 -13.27 -17.83
C MET A 276 -4.50 -11.77 -18.01
N MET A 277 -5.44 -11.08 -18.66
CA MET A 277 -5.41 -9.62 -18.81
C MET A 277 -6.57 -8.99 -18.01
N PRO A 278 -6.29 -8.45 -16.81
CA PRO A 278 -7.27 -7.71 -16.01
C PRO A 278 -7.69 -6.39 -16.66
N GLY A 279 -8.97 -6.01 -16.53
CA GLY A 279 -9.54 -4.79 -17.11
C GLY A 279 -10.63 -5.09 -18.17
N PRO A 280 -11.33 -4.04 -18.66
CA PRO A 280 -12.40 -4.21 -19.63
C PRO A 280 -11.82 -4.53 -21.02
N MET A 281 -12.47 -5.46 -21.74
CA MET A 281 -12.29 -5.70 -23.18
C MET A 281 -13.43 -5.05 -23.96
#